data_AF-A0A1H1Y2E5-F1
#
_entry.id   AF-A0A1H1Y2E5-F1
#
_cell.length_a   1.000
_cell.length_b   1.000
_cell.length_c   1.000
_cell.angle_alpha   90.00
_cell.angle_beta   90.00
_cell.angle_gamma   90.00
#
_symmetry.space_group_name_H-M   'P 1'
#
loop_
_entity.id
_entity.type
_entity.pdbx_description
1 polymer ?
#
loop_
_entity_poly.entity_id
_entity_poly.type
_entity_poly.pdbx_seq_one_letter_code
_entity_poly.pdbx_strand_id
1 'polypeptide(L)' 'MTMTQASPVADPTLAATTSASRRREGATRDLAVRHLQGVSSLLSTRDDLRGVHAFADVVEESVRWSA' A
#
# COMPACT_ATOMS: atom_id res chain seq x y z
N MET A 1 23.28 4.07 -42.92
CA MET A 1 21.92 4.55 -43.26
C MET A 1 21.07 4.36 -42.02
N THR A 2 20.80 5.44 -41.29
CA THR A 2 20.23 5.44 -39.94
C THR A 2 18.74 5.10 -39.95
N MET A 3 18.32 4.09 -39.19
CA MET A 3 16.91 3.83 -38.94
C MET A 3 16.34 4.90 -37.99
N THR A 4 15.48 5.76 -38.53
CA THR A 4 14.66 6.70 -37.77
C THR A 4 13.67 5.93 -36.90
N GLN A 5 13.89 5.96 -35.59
CA GLN A 5 12.94 5.47 -34.59
C GLN A 5 11.74 6.43 -34.54
N ALA A 6 10.56 5.94 -34.93
CA ALA A 6 9.32 6.65 -34.72
C ALA A 6 9.01 6.71 -33.21
N SER A 7 9.08 7.90 -32.62
CA SER A 7 8.61 8.13 -31.25
C SER A 7 7.10 7.88 -31.19
N PRO A 8 6.60 7.06 -30.25
CA PRO A 8 5.15 6.93 -30.07
C PRO A 8 4.65 8.26 -29.50
N VAL A 9 3.83 8.97 -30.27
CA VAL A 9 3.04 10.10 -29.77
C VAL A 9 2.04 9.51 -28.77
N ALA A 10 2.41 9.51 -27.49
CA ALA A 10 1.53 9.02 -26.43
C ALA A 10 0.27 9.88 -26.41
N ASP A 11 -0.89 9.25 -26.54
CA ASP A 11 -2.18 9.94 -26.40
C ASP A 11 -2.23 10.61 -25.01
N PRO A 12 -2.40 11.94 -24.94
CA PRO A 12 -2.40 12.66 -23.66
C PRO A 12 -3.48 12.15 -22.70
N THR A 13 -4.57 11.57 -23.22
CA THR A 13 -5.65 10.96 -22.42
C THR A 13 -5.19 9.69 -21.71
N LEU A 14 -4.39 8.85 -22.37
CA LEU A 14 -3.82 7.64 -21.78
C LEU A 14 -2.80 8.01 -20.70
N ALA A 15 -1.92 8.96 -20.99
CA ALA A 15 -0.92 9.44 -20.04
C ALA A 15 -1.58 10.04 -18.76
N ALA A 16 -2.64 10.83 -18.93
CA ALA A 16 -3.40 11.38 -17.82
C ALA A 16 -4.06 10.27 -16.97
N THR A 17 -4.68 9.28 -17.61
CA THR A 17 -5.33 8.15 -16.92
C THR A 17 -4.34 7.32 -16.11
N THR A 18 -3.16 7.03 -16.66
CA THR A 18 -2.09 6.31 -15.94
C THR A 18 -1.59 7.11 -14.73
N SER A 19 -1.43 8.43 -14.86
CA SER A 19 -1.00 9.28 -13.75
C SER A 19 -2.03 9.34 -12.61
N ALA A 20 -3.32 9.40 -12.94
CA ALA A 20 -4.41 9.35 -11.95
C ALA A 20 -4.50 7.99 -11.26
N SER A 21 -4.25 6.89 -12.00
CA SER A 21 -4.15 5.55 -11.43
C SER A 21 -3.00 5.45 -10.42
N ARG A 22 -1.79 5.89 -10.79
CA ARG A 22 -0.64 5.91 -9.87
C ARG A 22 -0.87 6.76 -8.63
N ARG A 23 -1.54 7.91 -8.77
CA ARG A 23 -1.86 8.77 -7.61
C ARG A 23 -2.83 8.07 -6.65
N ARG A 24 -3.85 7.38 -7.18
CA ARG A 24 -4.78 6.59 -6.36
C ARG A 24 -4.07 5.45 -5.67
N GLU A 25 -3.22 4.71 -6.38
CA GLU A 25 -2.42 3.64 -5.80
C GLU A 25 -1.54 4.14 -4.64
N GLY A 26 -0.84 5.27 -4.84
CA GLY A 26 -0.06 5.90 -3.79
C GLY A 26 -0.90 6.29 -2.57
N ALA A 27 -2.06 6.91 -2.79
CA ALA A 27 -2.96 7.29 -1.70
C ALA A 27 -3.51 6.08 -0.92
N THR A 28 -3.84 4.99 -1.61
CA THR A 28 -4.27 3.72 -0.99
C THR A 28 -3.15 3.11 -0.16
N ARG A 29 -1.92 3.11 -0.69
CA ARG A 29 -0.75 2.62 0.03
C ARG A 29 -0.46 3.43 1.29
N ASP A 30 -0.50 4.76 1.20
CA ASP A 30 -0.27 5.65 2.34
C ASP A 30 -1.33 5.47 3.44
N LEU A 31 -2.59 5.24 3.05
CA LEU A 31 -3.65 4.92 3.99
C LEU A 31 -3.41 3.57 4.68
N ALA A 32 -3.04 2.53 3.91
CA ALA A 32 -2.73 1.21 4.45
C ALA A 32 -1.58 1.26 5.45
N VAL A 33 -0.50 1.99 5.14
CA VAL A 33 0.65 2.17 6.03
C VAL A 33 0.22 2.83 7.35
N ARG A 34 -0.53 3.94 7.29
CA ARG A 34 -1.02 4.61 8.51
C ARG A 34 -1.94 3.72 9.33
N HIS A 35 -2.77 2.92 8.68
CA HIS A 35 -3.64 1.96 9.36
C HIS A 35 -2.83 0.88 10.11
N LEU A 36 -1.86 0.26 9.43
CA LEU A 36 -0.99 -0.77 10.04
C LEU A 36 -0.17 -0.20 11.19
N GLN A 37 0.33 1.04 11.07
CA GLN A 37 1.01 1.73 12.17
C GLN A 37 0.08 1.93 13.39
N GLY A 38 -1.16 2.35 13.16
CA GLY A 38 -2.16 2.51 14.22
C GLY A 38 -2.48 1.18 14.93
N VAL A 39 -2.69 0.10 14.16
CA VAL A 39 -2.94 -1.24 14.72
C VAL A 39 -1.73 -1.73 15.51
N SER A 40 -0.51 -1.56 14.98
CA SER A 40 0.72 -1.92 15.68
C SER A 40 0.85 -1.18 17.03
N SER A 41 0.56 0.12 17.06
CA SER A 41 0.56 0.91 18.29
C SER A 41 -0.48 0.42 19.30
N LEU A 42 -1.68 0.04 18.84
CA LEU A 42 -2.72 -0.50 19.71
C LEU A 42 -2.32 -1.86 20.30
N LEU A 43 -1.78 -2.76 19.48
CA LEU A 43 -1.29 -4.07 19.93
C LEU A 43 -0.11 -3.96 20.88
N SER A 44 0.75 -2.95 20.72
CA SER A 44 1.83 -2.66 21.66
C SER A 44 1.32 -2.11 22.98
N THR A 45 0.22 -1.35 22.97
CA THR A 45 -0.41 -0.83 24.19
C THR A 45 -1.16 -1.93 24.93
N ARG A 46 -1.73 -2.88 24.17
CA ARG A 46 -2.53 -4.01 24.67
C ARG A 46 -1.78 -5.33 24.60
N ASP A 47 -0.55 -5.34 25.08
CA ASP A 47 0.26 -6.55 25.17
C ASP A 47 -0.41 -7.63 26.04
N ASP A 48 -1.27 -7.23 26.99
CA ASP A 48 -2.10 -8.08 27.83
C ASP A 48 -3.02 -9.03 27.05
N LEU A 49 -3.36 -8.69 25.81
CA LEU A 49 -4.24 -9.50 24.97
C LEU A 49 -3.50 -10.58 24.17
N ARG A 50 -2.18 -10.49 24.04
CA ARG A 50 -1.40 -11.40 23.21
C ARG A 50 -1.35 -12.79 23.84
N GLY A 51 -1.63 -13.81 23.03
CA GLY A 51 -1.71 -15.22 23.43
C GLY A 51 -2.93 -15.57 24.28
N VAL A 52 -3.75 -14.59 24.68
CA VAL A 52 -4.97 -14.78 25.48
C VAL A 52 -6.21 -14.56 24.63
N HIS A 53 -6.16 -13.59 23.71
CA HIS A 53 -7.28 -13.22 22.88
C HIS A 53 -6.99 -13.57 21.41
N ALA A 54 -7.61 -14.65 20.94
CA ALA A 54 -7.36 -15.21 19.60
C ALA A 54 -7.43 -14.18 18.45
N PHE A 55 -8.35 -13.21 18.52
CA PHE A 55 -8.42 -12.15 17.51
C PHE A 55 -7.19 -11.22 17.52
N ALA A 56 -6.66 -10.89 18.71
CA ALA A 56 -5.45 -10.07 18.81
C ALA A 56 -4.26 -10.81 18.19
N ASP A 57 -4.17 -12.12 18.40
CA ASP A 57 -3.12 -12.97 17.81
C ASP A 57 -3.19 -13.03 16.29
N VAL A 58 -4.41 -13.19 15.73
CA VAL A 58 -4.62 -13.18 14.27
C VAL A 58 -4.24 -11.83 13.66
N VAL A 59 -4.60 -10.73 14.32
CA VAL A 59 -4.28 -9.37 13.85
C VAL A 59 -2.78 -9.10 13.98
N GLU A 60 -2.13 -9.51 15.06
CA GLU A 60 -0.69 -9.40 15.22
C GLU A 60 0.06 -10.12 14.10
N GLU A 61 -0.34 -11.36 13.78
CA GLU A 61 0.28 -12.13 12.70
C GLU A 61 0.01 -11.48 11.34
N SER A 62 -1.19 -10.97 11.11
CA SER A 62 -1.52 -10.24 9.88
C SER A 62 -0.66 -8.99 9.69
N VAL A 63 -0.45 -8.22 10.77
CA VAL A 63 0.41 -7.02 10.74
C VAL A 63 1.88 -7.41 10.52
N ARG A 64 2.35 -8.48 11.18
CA ARG A 64 3.72 -8.99 11.05
C ARG A 64 4.07 -9.33 9.60
N TRP A 65 3.15 -9.91 8.84
CA TRP A 65 3.35 -10.24 7.43
C TRP A 65 3.01 -9.11 6.45
N SER A 66 2.40 -8.02 6.94
CA SER A 66 2.08 -6.84 6.12
C SER A 66 3.22 -5.81 6.06
N ALA A 67 4.23 -5.95 6.92
CA ALA A 67 5.38 -5.05 7.04
C ALA A 67 6.49 -5.35 6.02
#